data_AF-D3AUZ5-F1
#
_entry.id   AF-D3AUZ5-F1
#
_cell.length_a   1.000
_cell.length_b   1.000
_cell.length_c   1.000
_cell.angle_alpha   90.00
_cell.angle_beta   90.00
_cell.angle_gamma   90.00
#
_symmetry.space_group_name_H-M   'P 1'
#
loop_
_entity.id
_entity.type
_entity.pdbx_description
1 polymer ?
#
loop_
_entity_poly.entity_id
_entity_poly.type
_entity_poly.pdbx_seq_one_letter_code
_entity_poly.pdbx_strand_id
1 'polypeptide(L)'
;MVVAFGFTIPAFAQGSEQAPAAPAEDSTNDSNVIVEETEPAPALTPEGNAALVDDFGGNKQLITVTTKAGNYFYILIDRANEDKKTAVHFLNQVDEADLMALMEDENVKEKPSAVCSCTTKCEAGAVNTACPVCATDKSKCTGKAPEPPAETPEPEKEKPAGLNPAAIVLLLALLGGGGVF
;
A
#
# COMPACT_ATOMS: atom_id res chain seq x y z
N MET A 1 9.02 65.89 20.13
CA MET A 1 9.47 65.45 18.80
C MET A 1 10.96 65.22 18.85
N VAL A 2 11.40 63.97 19.03
CA VAL A 2 12.79 63.54 18.82
C VAL A 2 12.68 62.13 18.25
N VAL A 3 13.05 62.00 16.99
CA VAL A 3 13.06 60.75 16.23
C VAL A 3 14.40 60.06 16.53
N ALA A 4 14.38 58.86 17.10
CA ALA A 4 15.59 58.06 17.31
C ALA A 4 15.56 56.85 16.38
N PHE A 5 16.23 56.99 15.24
CA PHE A 5 16.53 55.92 14.30
C PHE A 5 17.49 54.92 14.95
N GLY A 6 17.15 53.62 14.87
CA GLY A 6 18.06 52.54 15.24
C GLY A 6 19.20 52.44 14.23
N PHE A 7 20.42 52.75 14.67
CA PHE A 7 21.64 52.40 13.97
C PHE A 7 22.37 51.31 14.76
N THR A 8 22.47 50.14 14.15
CA THR A 8 23.38 49.07 14.55
C THR A 8 24.82 49.58 14.39
N ILE A 9 25.56 49.63 15.49
CA ILE A 9 26.99 49.94 15.47
C ILE A 9 27.74 48.66 15.04
N PRO A 10 28.57 48.68 13.99
CA PRO A 10 29.45 47.56 13.69
C PRO A 10 30.54 47.49 14.76
N ALA A 11 30.68 46.33 15.40
CA ALA A 11 31.79 46.05 16.29
C ALA A 11 33.06 45.86 15.46
N PHE A 12 33.99 46.81 15.56
CA PHE A 12 35.35 46.64 15.06
C PHE A 12 36.16 45.84 16.09
N ALA A 13 36.30 44.53 15.86
CA ALA A 13 37.36 43.75 16.47
C ALA A 13 38.67 44.16 15.81
N GLN A 14 39.57 44.70 16.61
CA GLN A 14 40.89 45.19 16.23
C GLN A 14 41.71 44.01 15.68
N GLY A 15 41.68 43.83 14.36
CA GLY A 15 42.52 42.88 13.65
C GLY A 15 43.98 43.30 13.82
N SER A 16 44.75 42.49 14.52
CA SER A 16 46.20 42.49 14.37
C SER A 16 46.48 42.07 12.92
N GLU A 17 46.85 43.05 12.11
CA GLU A 17 47.35 42.89 10.75
C GLU A 17 48.57 41.96 10.80
N GLN A 18 48.32 40.67 10.59
CA GLN A 18 49.36 39.69 10.42
C GLN A 18 49.80 39.79 8.96
N ALA A 19 51.04 40.24 8.79
CA ALA A 19 51.73 40.28 7.51
C ALA A 19 51.50 38.98 6.72
N PRO A 20 51.43 39.03 5.37
CA PRO A 20 51.28 37.82 4.56
C PRO A 20 52.41 36.86 4.92
N ALA A 21 52.07 35.68 5.44
CA ALA A 21 53.02 34.60 5.51
C ALA A 21 53.47 34.33 4.06
N ALA A 22 54.78 34.47 3.83
CA ALA A 22 55.39 34.04 2.58
C ALA A 22 54.93 32.60 2.27
N PRO A 23 54.67 32.26 0.99
CA PRO A 23 54.43 30.87 0.64
C PRO A 23 55.62 30.04 1.11
N ALA A 24 55.35 28.98 1.85
CA ALA A 24 56.37 27.99 2.13
C ALA A 24 56.85 27.46 0.77
N GLU A 25 58.16 27.60 0.52
CA GLU A 25 58.82 27.03 -0.65
C GLU A 25 58.59 25.51 -0.62
N ASP A 26 57.71 25.05 -1.50
CA ASP A 26 57.51 23.64 -1.79
C ASP A 26 58.76 23.15 -2.53
N SER A 27 59.61 22.39 -1.83
CA SER A 27 60.93 21.99 -2.33
C SER A 27 60.89 20.77 -3.26
N THR A 28 59.71 20.32 -3.67
CA THR A 28 59.56 19.33 -4.73
C THR A 28 59.40 20.02 -6.08
N ASN A 29 60.53 20.29 -6.74
CA ASN A 29 60.55 20.76 -8.13
C ASN A 29 60.06 19.65 -9.07
N ASP A 30 58.74 19.48 -9.22
CA ASP A 30 58.12 18.57 -10.20
C ASP A 30 57.98 19.24 -11.58
N SER A 31 58.87 20.19 -11.92
CA SER A 31 58.85 20.90 -13.21
C SER A 31 59.32 20.04 -14.39
N ASN A 32 59.63 18.76 -14.17
CA ASN A 32 60.06 17.83 -15.22
C ASN A 32 59.27 16.50 -15.21
N VAL A 33 58.09 16.47 -14.60
CA VAL A 33 57.15 15.35 -14.79
C VAL A 33 56.42 15.58 -16.11
N ILE A 34 56.99 15.02 -17.18
CA ILE A 34 56.26 14.83 -18.43
C ILE A 34 55.25 13.72 -18.15
N VAL A 35 53.98 14.10 -18.01
CA VAL A 35 52.87 13.16 -18.02
C VAL A 35 52.90 12.51 -19.40
N GLU A 36 53.38 11.27 -19.47
CA GLU A 36 53.26 10.46 -20.67
C GLU A 36 51.77 10.21 -20.87
N GLU A 37 51.16 10.99 -21.78
CA GLU A 37 49.78 10.81 -22.21
C GLU A 37 49.70 9.40 -22.78
N THR A 38 49.16 8.49 -21.98
CA THR A 38 48.96 7.11 -22.40
C THR A 38 48.01 7.16 -23.58
N GLU A 39 48.50 6.86 -24.79
CA GLU A 39 47.66 6.77 -25.98
C GLU A 39 46.45 5.87 -25.62
N PRO A 40 45.21 6.34 -25.83
CA PRO A 40 44.04 5.57 -25.47
C PRO A 40 44.05 4.29 -26.30
N ALA A 41 44.32 3.17 -25.64
CA ALA A 41 44.14 1.86 -26.25
C ALA A 41 42.72 1.80 -26.83
N PRO A 42 42.54 1.26 -28.05
CA PRO A 42 41.22 1.16 -28.63
C PRO A 42 40.30 0.42 -27.66
N ALA A 43 39.16 1.04 -27.33
CA ALA A 43 38.19 0.44 -26.44
C ALA A 43 37.80 -0.94 -26.97
N LEU A 44 37.84 -1.95 -26.09
CA LEU A 44 37.47 -3.32 -26.46
C LEU A 44 35.98 -3.44 -26.78
N THR A 45 35.18 -2.44 -26.41
CA THR A 45 33.76 -2.35 -26.66
C THR A 45 33.48 -1.48 -27.90
N PRO A 46 32.72 -1.99 -28.88
CA PRO A 46 32.20 -1.17 -29.96
C PRO A 46 31.36 0.00 -29.42
N GLU A 47 31.39 1.15 -30.09
CA GLU A 47 30.59 2.31 -29.68
C GLU A 47 29.11 1.97 -29.49
N GLY A 48 28.56 2.41 -28.35
CA GLY A 48 27.18 2.17 -27.94
C GLY A 48 26.93 0.86 -27.19
N ASN A 49 27.85 -0.11 -27.19
CA ASN A 49 27.68 -1.31 -26.38
C ASN A 49 28.32 -1.11 -24.99
N ALA A 50 27.48 -1.00 -23.97
CA ALA A 50 27.88 -0.72 -22.59
C ALA A 50 28.58 0.65 -22.41
N ALA A 51 28.02 1.69 -23.04
CA ALA A 51 28.48 3.06 -22.81
C ALA A 51 28.20 3.46 -21.35
N LEU A 52 29.22 3.97 -20.66
CA LEU A 52 29.11 4.40 -19.27
C LEU A 52 28.17 5.60 -19.16
N VAL A 53 27.18 5.48 -18.29
CA VAL A 53 26.22 6.55 -17.97
C VAL A 53 26.59 7.17 -16.63
N ASP A 54 26.74 6.32 -15.61
CA ASP A 54 27.01 6.74 -14.25
C ASP A 54 28.03 5.83 -13.58
N ASP A 55 28.87 6.41 -12.74
CA ASP A 55 29.77 5.72 -11.83
C ASP A 55 29.71 6.40 -10.47
N PHE A 56 29.03 5.77 -9.52
CA PHE A 56 28.83 6.30 -8.18
C PHE A 56 29.36 5.37 -7.11
N GLY A 57 30.03 5.93 -6.11
CA GLY A 57 30.39 5.25 -4.88
C GLY A 57 31.89 5.13 -4.65
N GLY A 58 32.30 4.06 -3.97
CA GLY A 58 33.69 3.82 -3.60
C GLY A 58 33.88 2.35 -3.22
N ASN A 59 33.74 2.03 -1.93
CA ASN A 59 33.79 0.65 -1.45
C ASN A 59 32.63 -0.20 -1.99
N LYS A 60 31.44 0.40 -2.15
CA LYS A 60 30.36 -0.14 -2.96
C LYS A 60 30.16 0.82 -4.11
N GLN A 61 30.33 0.33 -5.33
CA GLN A 61 30.25 1.10 -6.56
C GLN A 61 29.04 0.65 -7.35
N LEU A 62 28.26 1.60 -7.84
CA LEU A 62 27.17 1.38 -8.77
C LEU A 62 27.58 1.98 -10.11
N ILE A 63 27.67 1.14 -11.12
CA ILE A 63 27.96 1.53 -12.49
C ILE A 63 26.70 1.32 -13.32
N THR A 64 26.24 2.37 -13.97
CA THR A 64 25.15 2.28 -14.95
C THR A 64 25.75 2.32 -16.34
N VAL A 65 25.41 1.34 -17.17
CA VAL A 65 25.80 1.31 -18.58
C VAL A 65 24.57 1.26 -19.48
N THR A 66 24.67 1.85 -20.65
CA THR A 66 23.61 1.79 -21.66
C THR A 66 24.07 0.99 -22.87
N THR A 67 23.12 0.35 -23.54
CA THR A 67 23.34 -0.34 -24.81
C THR A 67 22.95 0.53 -25.99
N LYS A 68 23.29 0.08 -27.20
CA LYS A 68 22.97 0.78 -28.44
C LYS A 68 21.47 0.96 -28.64
N ALA A 69 20.66 0.07 -28.06
CA ALA A 69 19.21 0.15 -28.07
C ALA A 69 18.61 1.08 -26.98
N GLY A 70 19.45 1.68 -26.13
CA GLY A 70 19.04 2.57 -25.05
C GLY A 70 18.63 1.85 -23.75
N ASN A 71 18.81 0.52 -23.66
CA ASN A 71 18.53 -0.22 -22.42
C ASN A 71 19.64 0.04 -21.39
N TYR A 72 19.24 0.28 -20.14
CA TYR A 72 20.15 0.49 -19.02
C TYR A 72 20.40 -0.82 -18.26
N PHE A 73 21.66 -1.04 -17.92
CA PHE A 73 22.10 -2.15 -17.08
C PHE A 73 22.86 -1.60 -15.88
N TYR A 74 22.69 -2.24 -14.73
CA TYR A 74 23.32 -1.81 -13.49
C TYR A 74 24.32 -2.88 -13.03
N ILE A 75 25.52 -2.43 -12.69
CA ILE A 75 26.60 -3.27 -12.17
C ILE A 75 26.92 -2.76 -10.76
N LEU A 76 26.77 -3.62 -9.76
CA LEU A 76 27.20 -3.34 -8.39
C LEU A 76 28.55 -4.01 -8.13
N ILE A 77 29.53 -3.25 -7.68
CA ILE A 77 30.85 -3.76 -7.29
C ILE A 77 31.07 -3.44 -5.82
N ASP A 78 31.03 -4.46 -4.97
CA ASP A 78 31.40 -4.39 -3.56
C ASP A 78 32.90 -4.64 -3.39
N ARG A 79 33.70 -3.59 -3.57
CA ARG A 79 35.15 -3.62 -3.41
C ARG A 79 35.58 -3.96 -1.97
N ALA A 80 34.73 -3.67 -0.99
CA ALA A 80 34.94 -4.03 0.41
C ALA A 80 34.63 -5.51 0.73
N ASN A 81 34.04 -6.26 -0.20
CA ASN A 81 33.81 -7.69 0.01
C ASN A 81 35.17 -8.43 0.10
N GLU A 82 35.30 -9.26 1.13
CA GLU A 82 36.47 -10.12 1.35
C GLU A 82 36.53 -11.23 0.28
N ASP A 83 35.37 -11.76 -0.13
CA ASP A 83 35.27 -12.71 -1.23
C ASP A 83 35.14 -11.97 -2.57
N LYS A 84 36.26 -11.88 -3.28
CA LYS A 84 36.32 -11.22 -4.60
C LYS A 84 35.47 -11.90 -5.67
N LYS A 85 35.06 -13.16 -5.49
CA LYS A 85 34.24 -13.88 -6.47
C LYS A 85 32.76 -13.47 -6.43
N THR A 86 32.28 -12.99 -5.29
CA THR A 86 30.90 -12.55 -5.09
C THR A 86 30.78 -11.03 -4.99
N ALA A 87 31.86 -10.30 -5.29
CA ALA A 87 31.92 -8.85 -5.19
C ALA A 87 31.21 -8.11 -6.34
N VAL A 88 30.91 -8.78 -7.45
CA VAL A 88 30.31 -8.14 -8.65
C VAL A 88 28.93 -8.73 -8.90
N HIS A 89 27.92 -7.86 -8.97
CA HIS A 89 26.54 -8.24 -9.29
C HIS A 89 26.07 -7.50 -10.53
N PHE A 90 25.52 -8.25 -11.48
CA PHE A 90 24.87 -7.71 -12.65
C PHE A 90 23.35 -7.73 -12.42
N LEU A 91 22.73 -6.56 -12.46
CA LEU A 91 21.28 -6.40 -12.27
C LEU A 91 20.62 -6.07 -13.60
N ASN A 92 19.60 -6.85 -13.93
CA ASN A 92 18.66 -6.51 -14.98
C ASN A 92 17.50 -5.69 -14.39
N GLN A 93 16.81 -4.93 -15.23
CA GLN A 93 15.53 -4.35 -14.84
C GLN A 93 14.51 -5.46 -14.67
N VAL A 94 13.75 -5.41 -13.58
CA VAL A 94 12.63 -6.30 -13.34
C VAL A 94 11.44 -5.73 -14.09
N ASP A 95 10.88 -6.49 -15.04
CA ASP A 95 9.65 -6.12 -15.71
C ASP A 95 8.41 -6.75 -15.04
N GLU A 96 7.23 -6.38 -15.53
CA GLU A 96 5.98 -6.91 -14.98
C GLU A 96 5.85 -8.42 -15.16
N ALA A 97 6.41 -8.99 -16.22
CA ALA A 97 6.37 -10.44 -16.43
C ALA A 97 7.27 -11.18 -15.43
N ASP A 98 8.45 -10.64 -15.13
CA ASP A 98 9.34 -11.16 -14.09
C ASP A 98 8.69 -11.08 -12.71
N LEU A 99 7.97 -9.99 -12.41
CA LEU A 99 7.20 -9.89 -11.15
C LEU A 99 6.07 -10.92 -11.08
N MET A 100 5.33 -11.13 -12.17
CA MET A 100 4.27 -12.14 -12.23
C MET A 100 4.83 -13.56 -12.05
N ALA A 101 5.97 -13.87 -12.65
CA ALA A 101 6.66 -15.15 -12.47
C ALA A 101 7.09 -15.40 -11.02
N LEU A 102 7.45 -14.35 -10.26
CA LEU A 102 7.75 -14.45 -8.83
C LEU A 102 6.50 -14.54 -7.95
N MET A 103 5.35 -14.02 -8.41
CA MET A 103 4.07 -14.13 -7.70
C MET A 103 3.39 -15.49 -7.93
N GLU A 104 3.73 -16.18 -9.02
CA GLU A 104 3.23 -17.51 -9.39
C GLU A 104 3.97 -18.66 -8.67
N ASP A 105 4.44 -18.44 -7.43
CA ASP A 105 4.91 -19.53 -6.57
C ASP A 105 3.79 -20.58 -6.38
N GLU A 106 4.17 -21.86 -6.57
CA GLU A 106 3.34 -23.08 -6.68
C GLU A 106 2.32 -23.37 -5.54
N ASN A 107 2.14 -22.48 -4.57
CA ASN A 107 1.20 -22.65 -3.46
C ASN A 107 -0.02 -21.72 -3.49
N VAL A 108 -0.12 -20.81 -4.45
CA VAL A 108 -1.37 -20.09 -4.68
C VAL A 108 -2.02 -20.64 -5.94
N LYS A 109 -2.54 -21.87 -5.82
CA LYS A 109 -3.80 -22.16 -6.50
C LYS A 109 -4.82 -21.17 -5.95
N GLU A 110 -4.89 -19.98 -6.53
CA GLU A 110 -6.10 -19.17 -6.52
C GLU A 110 -7.18 -20.09 -7.06
N LYS A 111 -7.85 -20.81 -6.14
CA LYS A 111 -9.14 -21.38 -6.44
C LYS A 111 -9.96 -20.17 -6.89
N PRO A 112 -10.44 -20.12 -8.14
CA PRO A 112 -11.28 -19.03 -8.56
C PRO A 112 -12.37 -18.88 -7.50
N SER A 113 -12.50 -17.66 -6.97
CA SER A 113 -13.59 -17.27 -6.07
C SER A 113 -14.85 -17.96 -6.56
N ALA A 114 -15.32 -18.95 -5.80
CA ALA A 114 -16.40 -19.80 -6.25
C ALA A 114 -17.62 -18.89 -6.47
N VAL A 115 -18.08 -18.79 -7.72
CA VAL A 115 -19.25 -17.98 -8.04
C VAL A 115 -20.50 -18.74 -7.59
N CYS A 116 -21.41 -18.05 -6.93
CA CYS A 116 -22.66 -18.64 -6.48
C CYS A 116 -23.56 -18.95 -7.68
N SER A 117 -23.99 -20.20 -7.83
CA SER A 117 -24.89 -20.65 -8.90
C SER A 117 -26.37 -20.70 -8.49
N CYS A 118 -26.72 -20.21 -7.29
CA CYS A 118 -28.07 -20.30 -6.76
C CYS A 118 -28.96 -19.15 -7.24
N THR A 119 -30.14 -19.48 -7.75
CA THR A 119 -31.22 -18.51 -8.00
C THR A 119 -31.86 -18.01 -6.71
N THR A 120 -32.01 -18.91 -5.72
CA THR A 120 -32.62 -18.62 -4.40
C THR A 120 -31.57 -18.78 -3.31
N LYS A 121 -31.62 -17.92 -2.28
CA LYS A 121 -30.65 -17.94 -1.17
C LYS A 121 -30.71 -19.27 -0.41
N CYS A 122 -29.54 -19.82 -0.09
CA CYS A 122 -29.45 -21.05 0.70
C CYS A 122 -29.70 -20.75 2.18
N GLU A 123 -30.61 -21.48 2.82
CA GLU A 123 -30.98 -21.31 4.23
C GLU A 123 -30.70 -22.58 5.06
N ALA A 124 -30.84 -22.47 6.38
CA ALA A 124 -30.65 -23.58 7.30
C ALA A 124 -31.73 -24.66 7.07
N GLY A 125 -31.39 -25.67 6.28
CA GLY A 125 -32.29 -26.78 5.89
C GLY A 125 -32.49 -26.91 4.38
N ALA A 126 -32.17 -25.86 3.60
CA ALA A 126 -32.29 -25.84 2.14
C ALA A 126 -30.96 -25.39 1.50
N VAL A 127 -29.92 -26.23 1.64
CA VAL A 127 -28.59 -25.97 1.08
C VAL A 127 -28.48 -26.65 -0.28
N ASN A 128 -28.25 -25.87 -1.33
CA ASN A 128 -27.95 -26.44 -2.64
C ASN A 128 -26.49 -26.93 -2.65
N THR A 129 -26.30 -28.24 -2.57
CA THR A 129 -24.98 -28.89 -2.58
C THR A 129 -24.28 -28.84 -3.94
N ALA A 130 -25.01 -28.54 -5.02
CA ALA A 130 -24.42 -28.28 -6.33
C ALA A 130 -23.85 -26.85 -6.45
N CYS A 131 -24.14 -25.98 -5.49
CA CYS A 131 -23.56 -24.64 -5.43
C CYS A 131 -22.31 -24.65 -4.54
N PRO A 132 -21.12 -24.37 -5.10
CA PRO A 132 -19.86 -24.42 -4.36
C PRO A 132 -19.83 -23.38 -3.22
N VAL A 133 -20.52 -22.24 -3.36
CA VAL A 133 -20.63 -21.23 -2.31
C VAL A 133 -21.50 -21.71 -1.16
N CYS A 134 -22.66 -22.31 -1.43
CA CYS A 134 -23.54 -22.77 -0.35
C CYS A 134 -22.99 -23.98 0.41
N ALA A 135 -22.13 -24.77 -0.23
CA ALA A 135 -21.41 -25.87 0.39
C ALA A 135 -20.32 -25.39 1.36
N THR A 136 -19.67 -24.25 1.08
CA THR A 136 -18.59 -23.71 1.92
C THR A 136 -19.06 -22.65 2.90
N ASP A 137 -19.90 -21.70 2.46
CA ASP A 137 -20.37 -20.55 3.23
C ASP A 137 -21.72 -20.03 2.72
N LYS A 138 -22.79 -20.33 3.46
CA LYS A 138 -24.16 -19.93 3.11
C LYS A 138 -24.36 -18.41 3.13
N SER A 139 -23.56 -17.66 3.90
CA SER A 139 -23.71 -16.20 4.03
C SER A 139 -23.27 -15.46 2.76
N LYS A 140 -22.36 -16.06 2.00
CA LYS A 140 -21.84 -15.53 0.73
C LYS A 140 -22.70 -15.87 -0.48
N CYS A 141 -23.81 -16.59 -0.28
CA CYS A 141 -24.76 -16.89 -1.34
C CYS A 141 -25.49 -15.60 -1.78
N THR A 142 -25.39 -15.29 -3.07
CA THR A 142 -26.02 -14.11 -3.71
C THR A 142 -27.42 -14.40 -4.27
N GLY A 143 -27.97 -15.59 -4.00
CA GLY A 143 -29.32 -15.97 -4.43
C GLY A 143 -30.40 -15.05 -3.83
N LYS A 144 -31.51 -14.89 -4.54
CA LYS A 144 -32.63 -14.05 -4.12
C LYS A 144 -33.28 -14.62 -2.86
N ALA A 145 -33.64 -13.76 -1.89
CA ALA A 145 -34.36 -14.20 -0.69
C ALA A 145 -35.69 -14.87 -1.09
N PRO A 146 -36.05 -16.01 -0.48
CA PRO A 146 -37.35 -16.62 -0.71
C PRO A 146 -38.47 -15.65 -0.29
N GLU A 147 -39.54 -15.64 -1.08
CA GLU A 147 -40.72 -14.82 -0.79
C GLU A 147 -41.38 -15.35 0.49
N PRO A 148 -41.78 -14.47 1.44
CA PRO A 148 -42.45 -14.92 2.66
C PRO A 148 -43.71 -15.69 2.28
N PRO A 149 -43.99 -16.83 2.96
CA PRO A 149 -45.17 -17.62 2.67
C PRO A 149 -46.41 -16.74 2.82
N ALA A 150 -47.30 -16.79 1.81
CA ALA A 150 -48.57 -16.10 1.84
C ALA A 150 -49.31 -16.46 3.13
N GLU A 151 -49.71 -15.44 3.90
CA GLU A 151 -50.50 -15.59 5.10
C GLU A 151 -51.81 -16.33 4.74
N THR A 152 -51.94 -17.57 5.22
CA THR A 152 -53.19 -18.30 5.16
C THR A 152 -54.23 -17.57 6.03
N PRO A 153 -55.45 -17.29 5.52
CA PRO A 153 -56.46 -16.59 6.30
C PRO A 153 -56.89 -17.42 7.52
N GLU A 154 -56.81 -16.80 8.69
CA GLU A 154 -57.29 -17.29 9.98
C GLU A 154 -58.83 -17.52 9.92
N PRO A 155 -59.37 -18.64 10.44
CA PRO A 155 -60.80 -18.91 10.37
C PRO A 155 -61.63 -18.03 11.32
N GLU A 156 -62.83 -17.64 10.86
CA GLU A 156 -63.75 -16.70 11.50
C GLU A 156 -64.30 -17.13 12.88
N LYS A 157 -64.62 -16.07 13.65
CA LYS A 157 -65.17 -15.97 15.01
C LYS A 157 -66.37 -16.86 15.36
N GLU A 158 -66.39 -17.37 16.59
CA GLU A 158 -67.62 -17.58 17.36
C GLU A 158 -67.91 -16.37 18.29
N LYS A 159 -69.14 -15.88 18.30
CA LYS A 159 -69.66 -14.88 19.24
C LYS A 159 -70.41 -15.59 20.37
N PRO A 160 -70.22 -15.25 21.66
CA PRO A 160 -71.18 -15.61 22.69
C PRO A 160 -72.34 -14.60 22.79
N ALA A 161 -73.43 -15.11 23.35
CA ALA A 161 -74.81 -14.65 23.32
C ALA A 161 -75.08 -13.26 23.93
N GLY A 162 -76.14 -12.61 23.43
CA GLY A 162 -76.58 -11.29 23.83
C GLY A 162 -76.97 -11.16 25.29
N LEU A 163 -76.38 -10.17 25.98
CA LEU A 163 -76.82 -9.69 27.28
C LEU A 163 -77.83 -8.54 27.10
N ASN A 164 -79.01 -8.70 27.71
CA ASN A 164 -80.06 -7.69 27.75
C ASN A 164 -79.62 -6.54 28.68
N PRO A 165 -79.53 -5.29 28.18
CA PRO A 165 -79.03 -4.14 28.96
C PRO A 165 -79.85 -3.84 30.22
N ALA A 166 -81.12 -4.26 30.29
CA ALA A 166 -81.95 -4.09 31.48
C ALA A 166 -81.43 -4.88 32.70
N ALA A 167 -80.80 -6.04 32.47
CA ALA A 167 -80.24 -6.87 33.56
C ALA A 167 -79.02 -6.20 34.21
N ILE A 168 -78.22 -5.47 33.42
CA ILE A 168 -77.04 -4.74 33.90
C ILE A 168 -77.45 -3.55 34.76
N VAL A 169 -78.50 -2.82 34.37
CA VAL A 169 -79.01 -1.68 35.13
C VAL A 169 -79.64 -2.11 36.47
N LEU A 170 -80.37 -3.22 36.49
CA LEU A 170 -80.92 -3.78 37.72
C LEU A 170 -79.82 -4.16 38.73
N LEU A 171 -78.72 -4.74 38.22
CA LEU A 171 -77.59 -5.15 39.06
C LEU A 171 -76.87 -3.95 39.68
N LEU A 172 -76.71 -2.86 38.93
CA LEU A 172 -76.13 -1.62 39.44
C LEU A 172 -77.04 -0.89 40.43
N ALA A 173 -78.36 -0.94 40.24
CA ALA A 173 -79.32 -0.36 41.16
C ALA A 173 -79.38 -1.10 42.51
N LEU A 174 -79.19 -2.43 42.51
CA LEU A 174 -79.12 -3.23 43.74
C LEU A 174 -77.84 -3.00 44.54
N LEU A 175 -76.73 -2.64 43.87
CA LEU A 175 -75.44 -2.37 44.52
C LEU A 175 -75.25 -0.91 44.95
N GLY A 176 -76.08 0.02 44.48
CA GLY A 176 -75.93 1.47 44.67
C GLY A 176 -76.93 2.14 45.61
N GLY A 177 -77.65 1.39 46.46
CA GLY A 177 -78.63 1.93 47.41
C GLY A 177 -78.10 2.03 48.84
N GLY A 178 -77.40 3.11 49.17
CA GLY A 178 -76.97 3.37 50.55
C GLY A 178 -75.96 4.51 50.69
N GLY A 179 -76.38 5.74 50.41
CA GLY A 179 -75.63 6.94 50.80
C GLY A 179 -76.54 7.91 51.53
N VAL A 180 -76.27 8.17 52.81
CA VAL A 180 -76.38 9.47 53.51
C VAL A 180 -75.92 9.30 54.97
N PHE A 181 -75.07 10.26 55.41
CA PHE A 181 -74.93 10.82 56.76
C PHE A 181 -74.94 9.91 58.00
#